data_AF-A0A6P0LIK8-F1
#
_entry.id   AF-A0A6P0LIK8-F1
#
_cell.length_a   1.000
_cell.length_b   1.000
_cell.length_c   1.000
_cell.angle_alpha   90.00
_cell.angle_beta   90.00
_cell.angle_gamma   90.00
#
_symmetry.space_group_name_H-M   'P 1'
#
loop_
_entity.id
_entity.type
_entity.pdbx_description
1 polymer ?
#
loop_
_entity_poly.entity_id
_entity_poly.type
_entity_poly.pdbx_seq_one_letter_code
_entity_poly.pdbx_strand_id
1 'polypeptide(L)'
;MKRIFQFLNHCLENQPLTIVVVSIFLGMATVALADYKPPDPPSRPKQPTIISGTRGGCSKNGKTKLTTLAPDEHIGQTVSTHPTFAWFVPEAESLTMKFQIYPDDVNENPQPIQNIELQTKPGIMTHSLSQDELGLSVGQRYLWQVVIICEPNHPSSAIVAEAYIDVVQESPDLKIALAAATNPVDRADIYAERGFWYNAFGEVVGCGDDARHRALMRNFLTDLAKIEASGKSKDGSQKSERIQQILDIEWKKLVCN
;
A
#
# COMPACT_ATOMS: atom_id res chain seq x y z
N MET A 1 -82.15 -11.08 -30.26
CA MET A 1 -81.46 -9.86 -30.73
C MET A 1 -80.37 -9.56 -29.70
N LYS A 2 -79.10 -9.79 -30.02
CA LYS A 2 -78.14 -8.74 -30.42
C LYS A 2 -78.13 -7.61 -29.36
N ARG A 3 -77.04 -7.24 -28.68
CA ARG A 3 -75.62 -7.24 -29.08
C ARG A 3 -74.82 -6.49 -27.97
N ILE A 4 -73.50 -6.77 -27.87
CA ILE A 4 -72.41 -5.80 -27.51
C ILE A 4 -72.33 -5.48 -25.99
N PHE A 5 -71.50 -6.12 -25.16
CA PHE A 5 -70.02 -6.19 -25.12
C PHE A 5 -69.34 -4.82 -25.17
N GLN A 6 -68.41 -4.58 -24.25
CA GLN A 6 -67.54 -3.38 -24.13
C GLN A 6 -68.15 -2.18 -23.41
N PHE A 7 -67.91 -2.10 -22.10
CA PHE A 7 -67.34 -0.89 -21.47
C PHE A 7 -66.45 -1.33 -20.31
N LEU A 8 -65.48 -2.20 -20.62
CA LEU A 8 -64.17 -2.24 -19.97
C LEU A 8 -63.30 -1.25 -20.77
N ASN A 9 -62.53 -0.42 -20.07
CA ASN A 9 -61.71 0.72 -20.53
C ASN A 9 -62.42 2.05 -20.71
N HIS A 10 -62.35 2.90 -19.68
CA HIS A 10 -61.93 4.29 -19.91
C HIS A 10 -61.32 4.91 -18.63
N CYS A 11 -60.05 5.31 -18.75
CA CYS A 11 -59.24 6.24 -17.93
C CYS A 11 -59.07 5.92 -16.44
N LEU A 12 -57.95 5.40 -15.89
CA LEU A 12 -56.53 5.56 -16.24
C LEU A 12 -56.21 6.94 -16.82
N GLU A 13 -56.36 7.98 -16.00
CA GLU A 13 -55.79 9.29 -16.30
C GLU A 13 -55.24 9.95 -15.03
N ASN A 14 -53.93 10.18 -15.08
CA ASN A 14 -53.13 11.07 -14.24
C ASN A 14 -52.97 10.77 -12.74
N GLN A 15 -52.04 9.86 -12.44
CA GLN A 15 -51.10 10.12 -11.34
C GLN A 15 -49.73 9.41 -11.50
N PRO A 16 -48.83 9.84 -12.41
CA PRO A 16 -47.50 9.23 -12.54
C PRO A 16 -46.38 10.04 -11.87
N LEU A 17 -46.65 10.95 -10.93
CA LEU A 17 -45.59 11.84 -10.39
C LEU A 17 -45.07 11.50 -8.98
N THR A 18 -45.75 10.65 -8.21
CA THR A 18 -45.34 10.36 -6.82
C THR A 18 -44.51 9.08 -6.65
N ILE A 19 -44.47 8.20 -7.65
CA ILE A 19 -43.69 6.94 -7.56
C ILE A 19 -42.23 7.12 -7.99
N VAL A 20 -41.91 8.16 -8.79
CA VAL A 20 -40.55 8.38 -9.31
C VAL A 20 -39.58 8.90 -8.23
N VAL A 21 -40.08 9.57 -7.18
CA VAL A 21 -39.21 10.18 -6.16
C VAL A 21 -38.70 9.17 -5.12
N VAL A 22 -39.38 8.02 -4.92
CA VAL A 22 -38.97 7.02 -3.91
C VAL A 22 -37.93 6.03 -4.45
N SER A 23 -37.82 5.86 -5.77
CA SER A 23 -36.89 4.89 -6.38
C SER A 23 -35.46 5.41 -6.57
N ILE A 24 -35.18 6.69 -6.25
CA ILE A 24 -33.86 7.31 -6.47
C ILE A 24 -32.96 7.26 -5.21
N PHE A 25 -33.40 6.58 -4.13
CA PHE A 25 -32.57 6.39 -2.93
C PHE A 25 -31.92 5.00 -2.81
N LEU A 26 -32.07 4.11 -3.80
CA LEU A 26 -31.26 2.89 -3.90
C LEU A 26 -30.08 3.17 -4.83
N GLY A 27 -28.89 3.46 -4.29
CA GLY A 27 -27.72 3.52 -5.17
C GLY A 27 -26.40 4.08 -4.66
N MET A 28 -26.26 4.47 -3.40
CA MET A 28 -24.93 4.74 -2.84
C MET A 28 -24.79 4.02 -1.51
N ALA A 29 -24.59 2.71 -1.57
CA ALA A 29 -23.90 2.04 -0.47
C ALA A 29 -22.46 2.59 -0.48
N THR A 30 -22.17 3.54 0.41
CA THR A 30 -20.80 3.92 0.70
C THR A 30 -20.14 2.70 1.31
N VAL A 31 -19.33 1.99 0.52
CA VAL A 31 -18.46 0.93 1.06
C VAL A 31 -17.47 1.64 1.98
N ALA A 32 -17.65 1.48 3.29
CA ALA A 32 -16.67 1.93 4.27
C ALA A 32 -15.46 1.00 4.15
N LEU A 33 -14.30 1.59 3.85
CA LEU A 33 -13.03 0.86 3.80
C LEU A 33 -12.56 0.58 5.22
N ALA A 34 -11.98 -0.60 5.45
CA ALA A 34 -11.45 -0.94 6.76
C ALA A 34 -10.13 -0.20 7.02
N ASP A 35 -9.98 0.35 8.23
CA ASP A 35 -8.69 0.87 8.69
C ASP A 35 -7.71 -0.28 8.92
N TYR A 36 -6.42 -0.06 8.63
CA TYR A 36 -5.39 -1.04 8.92
C TYR A 36 -5.18 -1.22 10.44
N LYS A 37 -5.15 -2.48 10.89
CA LYS A 37 -4.92 -2.84 12.29
C LYS A 37 -3.57 -3.53 12.45
N PRO A 38 -2.56 -2.89 13.08
CA PRO A 38 -1.29 -3.53 13.37
C PRO A 38 -1.47 -4.85 14.15
N PRO A 39 -0.58 -5.84 13.95
CA PRO A 39 -0.57 -7.05 14.77
C PRO A 39 -0.46 -6.73 16.27
N ASP A 40 -1.18 -7.48 17.10
CA ASP A 40 -1.13 -7.38 18.57
C ASP A 40 -0.57 -8.69 19.17
N PRO A 41 0.58 -8.66 19.89
CA PRO A 41 1.42 -7.49 20.16
C PRO A 41 2.27 -7.08 18.96
N PRO A 42 2.58 -5.78 18.79
CA PRO A 42 3.39 -5.30 17.67
C PRO A 42 4.84 -5.76 17.83
N SER A 43 5.39 -6.39 16.79
CA SER A 43 6.82 -6.68 16.72
C SER A 43 7.57 -5.41 16.28
N ARG A 44 8.62 -5.02 17.01
CA ARG A 44 9.49 -3.90 16.64
C ARG A 44 10.83 -4.43 16.13
N PRO A 45 11.43 -3.79 15.12
CA PRO A 45 12.78 -4.15 14.74
C PRO A 45 13.75 -3.86 15.89
N LYS A 46 14.70 -4.77 16.10
CA LYS A 46 15.89 -4.45 16.90
C LYS A 46 16.64 -3.35 16.13
N GLN A 47 17.27 -2.40 16.84
CA GLN A 47 18.01 -1.31 16.18
C GLN A 47 18.90 -1.87 15.06
N PRO A 48 18.82 -1.34 13.82
CA PRO A 48 19.59 -1.88 12.70
C PRO A 48 21.08 -1.84 13.01
N THR A 49 21.79 -2.93 12.71
CA THR A 49 23.26 -2.97 12.68
C THR A 49 23.82 -2.32 11.40
N ILE A 50 22.97 -2.12 10.39
CA ILE A 50 23.35 -1.45 9.15
C ILE A 50 23.26 0.06 9.38
N ILE A 51 24.39 0.73 9.21
CA ILE A 51 24.52 2.18 9.39
C ILE A 51 23.65 2.87 8.34
N SER A 52 22.42 3.22 8.72
CA SER A 52 21.53 4.11 7.98
C SER A 52 22.09 5.54 8.08
N GLY A 53 23.17 5.79 7.34
CA GLY A 53 23.83 7.08 7.26
C GLY A 53 23.43 7.78 5.97
N THR A 54 22.48 8.71 6.01
CA THR A 54 22.20 9.60 4.88
C THR A 54 23.33 10.64 4.75
N ARG A 55 24.50 10.26 4.22
CA ARG A 55 25.63 11.17 4.03
C ARG A 55 25.75 11.59 2.56
N GLY A 56 24.88 12.50 2.14
CA GLY A 56 24.90 13.10 0.80
C GLY A 56 23.75 12.56 -0.05
N GLY A 57 22.86 13.45 -0.48
CA GLY A 57 21.73 13.10 -1.34
C GLY A 57 21.94 13.62 -2.77
N CYS A 58 21.17 13.08 -3.73
CA CYS A 58 21.38 13.30 -5.15
C CYS A 58 21.07 14.73 -5.66
N SER A 59 20.50 15.65 -4.88
CA SER A 59 20.38 17.07 -5.26
C SER A 59 19.89 17.99 -4.12
N LYS A 60 20.00 19.31 -4.34
CA LYS A 60 20.05 20.43 -3.37
C LYS A 60 18.71 20.94 -2.79
N ASN A 61 17.56 20.46 -3.25
CA ASN A 61 16.23 20.99 -2.86
C ASN A 61 15.47 20.01 -1.96
N GLY A 62 15.94 19.83 -0.73
CA GLY A 62 15.54 18.77 0.21
C GLY A 62 14.14 18.89 0.83
N LYS A 63 13.07 18.98 0.03
CA LYS A 63 11.69 18.96 0.57
C LYS A 63 11.13 17.55 0.79
N THR A 64 11.45 16.59 -0.07
CA THR A 64 10.92 15.21 0.06
C THR A 64 12.04 14.20 -0.14
N LYS A 65 12.01 13.11 0.64
CA LYS A 65 13.05 12.07 0.67
C LYS A 65 12.47 10.74 0.19
N LEU A 66 13.34 9.89 -0.36
CA LEU A 66 13.03 8.48 -0.61
C LEU A 66 12.43 7.86 0.66
N THR A 67 11.26 7.25 0.54
CA THR A 67 10.48 6.78 1.69
C THR A 67 9.87 5.41 1.39
N THR A 68 10.13 4.40 2.23
CA THR A 68 9.44 3.11 2.16
C THR A 68 7.98 3.28 2.60
N LEU A 69 7.05 2.63 1.91
CA LEU A 69 5.61 2.64 2.25
C LEU A 69 5.27 1.38 3.04
N ALA A 70 6.00 1.21 4.15
CA ALA A 70 5.87 0.12 5.11
C ALA A 70 6.02 0.68 6.53
N PRO A 71 5.44 0.02 7.55
CA PRO A 71 5.54 0.49 8.92
C PRO A 71 6.95 0.33 9.50
N ASP A 72 7.41 1.31 10.27
CA ASP A 72 8.66 1.26 11.05
C ASP A 72 8.38 1.15 12.56
N GLU A 73 7.24 1.71 13.03
CA GLU A 73 6.83 1.58 14.44
C GLU A 73 6.39 0.15 14.82
N HIS A 74 6.12 -0.68 13.81
CA HIS A 74 6.06 -2.13 13.93
C HIS A 74 6.49 -2.78 12.61
N ILE A 75 6.77 -4.07 12.64
CA ILE A 75 7.16 -4.82 11.45
C ILE A 75 5.90 -5.21 10.67
N GLY A 76 5.89 -4.93 9.37
CA GLY A 76 4.82 -5.35 8.49
C GLY A 76 4.86 -6.86 8.25
N GLN A 77 3.68 -7.50 8.23
CA GLN A 77 3.55 -8.94 7.99
C GLN A 77 3.02 -9.25 6.60
N THR A 78 3.42 -10.41 6.07
CA THR A 78 2.89 -11.00 4.84
C THR A 78 2.64 -12.50 5.02
N VAL A 79 1.60 -13.03 4.40
CA VAL A 79 1.43 -14.48 4.18
C VAL A 79 1.89 -14.93 2.79
N SER A 80 2.21 -13.97 1.90
CA SER A 80 2.76 -14.25 0.58
C SER A 80 4.27 -14.47 0.63
N THR A 81 4.74 -15.54 -0.01
CA THR A 81 6.16 -15.78 -0.28
C THR A 81 6.71 -14.86 -1.38
N HIS A 82 5.83 -14.25 -2.17
CA HIS A 82 6.16 -13.29 -3.23
C HIS A 82 5.42 -11.97 -2.99
N PRO A 83 5.81 -11.20 -1.96
CA PRO A 83 5.13 -9.95 -1.62
C PRO A 83 5.40 -8.87 -2.68
N THR A 84 4.58 -7.82 -2.63
CA THR A 84 4.82 -6.57 -3.35
C THR A 84 5.35 -5.52 -2.39
N PHE A 85 6.46 -4.91 -2.76
CA PHE A 85 7.10 -3.82 -2.04
C PHE A 85 6.75 -2.49 -2.70
N ALA A 86 6.66 -1.43 -1.90
CA ALA A 86 6.28 -0.11 -2.38
C ALA A 86 7.07 0.98 -1.67
N TRP A 87 7.48 1.99 -2.43
CA TRP A 87 8.23 3.14 -1.94
C TRP A 87 7.86 4.38 -2.76
N PHE A 88 8.07 5.56 -2.16
CA PHE A 88 7.91 6.83 -2.84
C PHE A 88 9.27 7.39 -3.24
N VAL A 89 9.39 7.74 -4.52
CA VAL A 89 10.53 8.48 -5.06
C VAL A 89 10.10 9.94 -5.27
N PRO A 90 10.77 10.92 -4.63
CA PRO A 90 10.50 12.33 -4.90
C PRO A 90 10.82 12.69 -6.35
N GLU A 91 10.49 13.90 -6.80
CA GLU A 91 10.92 14.39 -8.10
C GLU A 91 12.43 14.19 -8.26
N ALA A 92 12.80 13.23 -9.11
CA ALA A 92 14.15 12.78 -9.32
C ALA A 92 14.37 12.64 -10.82
N GLU A 93 15.59 12.97 -11.26
CA GLU A 93 16.09 12.55 -12.56
C GLU A 93 16.10 11.01 -12.63
N SER A 94 16.18 10.46 -13.84
CA SER A 94 16.37 9.01 -14.02
C SER A 94 17.77 8.63 -13.56
N LEU A 95 17.84 8.08 -12.35
CA LEU A 95 19.03 7.61 -11.66
C LEU A 95 18.92 6.11 -11.45
N THR A 96 20.07 5.43 -11.45
CA THR A 96 20.13 4.02 -11.11
C THR A 96 19.72 3.81 -9.65
N MET A 97 18.83 2.85 -9.43
CA MET A 97 18.37 2.40 -8.13
C MET A 97 18.62 0.90 -7.99
N LYS A 98 18.85 0.43 -6.76
CA LYS A 98 18.83 -0.99 -6.44
C LYS A 98 17.71 -1.30 -5.46
N PHE A 99 16.99 -2.39 -5.70
CA PHE A 99 16.10 -3.03 -4.75
C PHE A 99 16.80 -4.27 -4.19
N GLN A 100 16.89 -4.39 -2.87
CA GLN A 100 17.64 -5.45 -2.22
C GLN A 100 16.87 -6.06 -1.04
N ILE A 101 17.02 -7.36 -0.84
CA ILE A 101 16.46 -8.09 0.31
C ILE A 101 17.58 -8.88 0.99
N TYR A 102 17.66 -8.76 2.31
CA TYR A 102 18.61 -9.44 3.18
C TYR A 102 17.86 -10.30 4.20
N PRO A 103 18.35 -11.51 4.52
CA PRO A 103 17.88 -12.21 5.71
C PRO A 103 18.21 -11.38 6.96
N ASP A 104 17.29 -11.31 7.92
CA ASP A 104 17.56 -10.72 9.24
C ASP A 104 18.30 -11.72 10.14
N ASP A 105 19.46 -12.18 9.67
CA ASP A 105 20.37 -13.03 10.42
C ASP A 105 21.50 -12.21 11.06
N VAL A 106 22.11 -12.75 12.12
CA VAL A 106 23.14 -12.05 12.92
C VAL A 106 24.52 -12.08 12.23
N ASN A 107 24.60 -12.40 10.94
CA ASN A 107 25.89 -12.47 10.27
C ASN A 107 26.45 -11.06 10.08
N GLU A 108 27.76 -10.89 10.30
CA GLU A 108 28.44 -9.59 10.25
C GLU A 108 28.49 -8.98 8.83
N ASN A 109 28.06 -9.73 7.80
CA ASN A 109 28.02 -9.25 6.42
C ASN A 109 26.99 -10.04 5.56
N PRO A 110 25.67 -9.82 5.74
CA PRO A 110 24.67 -10.56 5.00
C PRO A 110 24.72 -10.17 3.51
N GLN A 111 24.78 -11.17 2.63
CA GLN A 111 24.63 -10.97 1.18
C GLN A 111 23.14 -10.85 0.85
N PRO A 112 22.77 -9.98 -0.11
CA PRO A 112 21.37 -9.88 -0.51
C PRO A 112 20.93 -11.16 -1.21
N ILE A 113 19.79 -11.71 -0.80
CA ILE A 113 19.14 -12.83 -1.50
C ILE A 113 18.41 -12.37 -2.76
N GLN A 114 18.14 -11.07 -2.87
CA GLN A 114 17.60 -10.39 -4.04
C GLN A 114 18.34 -9.08 -4.25
N ASN A 115 18.77 -8.78 -5.47
CA ASN A 115 19.50 -7.55 -5.81
C ASN A 115 19.19 -7.16 -7.26
N ILE A 116 18.24 -6.25 -7.43
CA ILE A 116 17.64 -5.92 -8.71
C ILE A 116 17.95 -4.45 -9.03
N GLU A 117 18.45 -4.19 -10.24
CA GLU A 117 18.70 -2.84 -10.71
C GLU A 117 17.44 -2.27 -11.40
N LEU A 118 17.07 -1.06 -11.00
CA LEU A 118 15.90 -0.31 -11.47
C LEU A 118 16.32 1.11 -11.85
N GLN A 119 15.42 1.83 -12.50
CA GLN A 119 15.56 3.27 -12.75
C GLN A 119 14.52 4.03 -11.93
N THR A 120 14.93 5.12 -11.28
CA THR A 120 14.00 5.98 -10.53
C THR A 120 12.93 6.53 -11.46
N LYS A 121 11.69 6.51 -10.98
CA LYS A 121 10.56 7.21 -11.57
C LYS A 121 9.86 7.98 -10.46
N PRO A 122 9.58 9.29 -10.62
CA PRO A 122 8.88 10.05 -9.59
C PRO A 122 7.52 9.46 -9.24
N GLY A 123 7.16 9.51 -7.95
CA GLY A 123 5.89 8.99 -7.42
C GLY A 123 6.04 7.66 -6.69
N ILE A 124 4.91 6.98 -6.51
CA ILE A 124 4.87 5.66 -5.88
C ILE A 124 5.37 4.61 -6.88
N MET A 125 6.46 3.96 -6.53
CA MET A 125 7.02 2.82 -7.25
C MET A 125 6.74 1.53 -6.49
N THR A 126 6.61 0.44 -7.25
CA THR A 126 6.42 -0.90 -6.69
C THR A 126 7.35 -1.91 -7.34
N HIS A 127 7.59 -2.99 -6.61
CA HIS A 127 8.24 -4.17 -7.15
C HIS A 127 7.68 -5.42 -6.47
N SER A 128 7.22 -6.37 -7.28
CA SER A 128 6.71 -7.67 -6.83
C SER A 128 7.75 -8.75 -7.15
N LEU A 129 7.99 -9.66 -6.21
CA LEU A 129 8.83 -10.82 -6.51
C LEU A 129 8.13 -11.70 -7.54
N SER A 130 8.88 -12.15 -8.54
CA SER A 130 8.36 -13.01 -9.60
C SER A 130 8.02 -14.39 -9.05
N GLN A 131 6.92 -14.99 -9.52
CA GLN A 131 6.55 -16.37 -9.17
C GLN A 131 7.53 -17.41 -9.72
N ASP A 132 8.36 -17.02 -10.70
CA ASP A 132 9.40 -17.89 -11.28
C ASP A 132 10.71 -17.89 -10.45
N GLU A 133 10.82 -17.00 -9.47
CA GLU A 133 11.99 -16.89 -8.59
C GLU A 133 11.78 -17.64 -7.27
N LEU A 134 12.85 -17.82 -6.51
CA LEU A 134 12.74 -18.35 -5.16
C LEU A 134 12.09 -17.30 -4.25
N GLY A 135 10.88 -17.59 -3.79
CA GLY A 135 10.16 -16.76 -2.83
C GLY A 135 10.80 -16.73 -1.44
N LEU A 136 10.31 -15.80 -0.61
CA LEU A 136 10.69 -15.69 0.79
C LEU A 136 10.17 -16.88 1.60
N SER A 137 10.92 -17.26 2.63
CA SER A 137 10.58 -18.43 3.46
C SER A 137 9.60 -18.06 4.57
N VAL A 138 8.57 -18.88 4.75
CA VAL A 138 7.61 -18.73 5.87
C VAL A 138 8.32 -18.91 7.21
N GLY A 139 7.96 -18.07 8.18
CA GLY A 139 8.57 -18.03 9.51
C GLY A 139 9.89 -17.27 9.56
N GLN A 140 10.28 -16.57 8.49
CA GLN A 140 11.51 -15.79 8.43
C GLN A 140 11.23 -14.28 8.36
N ARG A 141 12.20 -13.53 8.86
CA ARG A 141 12.25 -12.07 8.81
C ARG A 141 13.31 -11.62 7.82
N TYR A 142 13.01 -10.56 7.11
CA TYR A 142 13.92 -9.95 6.15
C TYR A 142 13.98 -8.43 6.34
N LEU A 143 15.13 -7.86 6.02
CA LEU A 143 15.30 -6.42 5.79
C LEU A 143 15.32 -6.19 4.28
N TRP A 144 14.46 -5.31 3.77
CA TRP A 144 14.53 -4.88 2.38
C TRP A 144 14.85 -3.39 2.30
N GLN A 145 15.55 -3.00 1.24
CA GLN A 145 15.94 -1.62 1.02
C GLN A 145 15.88 -1.23 -0.45
N VAL A 146 15.68 0.07 -0.67
CA VAL A 146 15.85 0.74 -1.95
C VAL A 146 16.98 1.76 -1.85
N VAL A 147 17.90 1.70 -2.79
CA VAL A 147 19.14 2.48 -2.79
C VAL A 147 19.24 3.28 -4.08
N ILE A 148 19.17 4.60 -4.01
CA ILE A 148 19.44 5.48 -5.17
C ILE A 148 20.94 5.79 -5.22
N ILE A 149 21.55 5.48 -6.35
CA ILE A 149 22.97 5.73 -6.62
C ILE A 149 23.09 7.14 -7.20
N CYS A 150 23.47 8.11 -6.35
CA CYS A 150 23.66 9.49 -6.79
C CYS A 150 24.94 9.68 -7.60
N GLU A 151 26.04 9.12 -7.12
CA GLU A 151 27.35 9.20 -7.74
C GLU A 151 27.97 7.80 -7.77
N PRO A 152 28.10 7.16 -8.94
CA PRO A 152 28.61 5.78 -9.03
C PRO A 152 29.99 5.58 -8.40
N ASN A 153 30.82 6.63 -8.39
CA ASN A 153 32.18 6.61 -7.83
C ASN A 153 32.22 6.94 -6.32
N HIS A 154 31.11 7.34 -5.72
CA HIS A 154 31.02 7.70 -4.31
C HIS A 154 29.84 6.99 -3.61
N PRO A 155 29.94 5.67 -3.35
CA PRO A 155 28.84 4.88 -2.77
C PRO A 155 28.29 5.43 -1.45
N SER A 156 29.10 6.18 -0.68
CA SER A 156 28.67 6.81 0.57
C SER A 156 27.63 7.91 0.39
N SER A 157 27.47 8.44 -0.84
CA SER A 157 26.45 9.45 -1.17
C SER A 157 25.13 8.82 -1.62
N ALA A 158 24.96 7.51 -1.47
CA ALA A 158 23.71 6.86 -1.83
C ALA A 158 22.59 7.25 -0.85
N ILE A 159 21.37 7.38 -1.37
CA ILE A 159 20.18 7.54 -0.54
C ILE A 159 19.59 6.15 -0.33
N VAL A 160 19.41 5.77 0.94
CA VAL A 160 18.84 4.48 1.33
C VAL A 160 17.53 4.71 2.07
N ALA A 161 16.52 3.91 1.75
CA ALA A 161 15.33 3.73 2.58
C ALA A 161 15.06 2.23 2.74
N GLU A 162 14.74 1.81 3.95
CA GLU A 162 14.63 0.40 4.32
C GLU A 162 13.36 0.15 5.14
N ALA A 163 12.97 -1.12 5.26
CA ALA A 163 11.94 -1.59 6.17
C ALA A 163 12.06 -3.10 6.40
N TYR A 164 11.46 -3.58 7.49
CA TYR A 164 11.41 -5.00 7.81
C TYR A 164 10.12 -5.65 7.30
N ILE A 165 10.20 -6.94 7.00
CA ILE A 165 9.07 -7.79 6.64
C ILE A 165 9.16 -9.14 7.35
N ASP A 166 8.03 -9.55 7.94
CA ASP A 166 7.84 -10.89 8.49
C ASP A 166 6.96 -11.71 7.55
N VAL A 167 7.48 -12.85 7.10
CA VAL A 167 6.69 -13.85 6.35
C VAL A 167 6.10 -14.83 7.34
N VAL A 168 4.79 -14.85 7.48
CA VAL A 168 4.09 -15.64 8.50
C VAL A 168 3.19 -16.68 7.86
N GLN A 169 2.87 -17.72 8.64
CA GLN A 169 2.01 -18.80 8.18
C GLN A 169 0.58 -18.30 7.98
N GLU A 170 -0.01 -18.60 6.81
CA GLU A 170 -1.42 -18.37 6.58
C GLU A 170 -2.27 -19.22 7.54
N SER A 171 -3.19 -18.58 8.25
CA SER A 171 -4.12 -19.27 9.15
C SER A 171 -5.34 -19.81 8.37
N PRO A 172 -5.95 -20.92 8.83
CA PRO A 172 -7.19 -21.42 8.23
C PRO A 172 -8.30 -20.37 8.19
N ASP A 173 -8.43 -19.55 9.25
CA ASP A 173 -9.45 -18.49 9.32
C ASP A 173 -9.24 -17.39 8.28
N LEU A 174 -7.98 -17.01 8.01
CA LEU A 174 -7.66 -16.06 6.95
C LEU A 174 -8.04 -16.64 5.59
N LYS A 175 -7.68 -17.90 5.34
CA LYS A 175 -8.01 -18.59 4.09
C LYS A 175 -9.52 -18.67 3.83
N ILE A 176 -10.31 -18.95 4.87
CA ILE A 176 -11.77 -18.97 4.78
C ILE A 176 -12.33 -17.58 4.48
N ALA A 177 -11.83 -16.54 5.16
CA ALA A 177 -12.27 -15.17 4.92
C ALA A 177 -11.98 -14.74 3.47
N LEU A 178 -10.77 -15.01 2.96
CA LEU A 178 -10.36 -14.67 1.60
C LEU A 178 -11.17 -15.42 0.53
N ALA A 179 -11.66 -16.62 0.82
CA ALA A 179 -12.50 -17.36 -0.12
C ALA A 179 -13.86 -16.69 -0.39
N ALA A 180 -14.31 -15.82 0.52
CA ALA A 180 -15.54 -15.03 0.35
C ALA A 180 -15.32 -13.69 -0.38
N ALA A 181 -14.06 -13.28 -0.57
CA ALA A 181 -13.73 -12.02 -1.22
C ALA A 181 -13.96 -12.10 -2.74
N THR A 182 -14.66 -11.11 -3.29
CA THR A 182 -15.06 -11.11 -4.72
C THR A 182 -14.18 -10.21 -5.58
N ASN A 183 -13.40 -9.32 -4.96
CA ASN A 183 -12.59 -8.33 -5.64
C ASN A 183 -11.35 -7.93 -4.79
N PRO A 184 -10.36 -7.22 -5.37
CA PRO A 184 -9.14 -6.82 -4.65
C PRO A 184 -9.38 -5.92 -3.42
N VAL A 185 -10.44 -5.09 -3.43
CA VAL A 185 -10.77 -4.24 -2.28
C VAL A 185 -11.22 -5.07 -1.09
N ASP A 186 -12.11 -6.05 -1.30
CA ASP A 186 -12.54 -6.98 -0.25
C ASP A 186 -11.33 -7.71 0.36
N ARG A 187 -10.39 -8.14 -0.49
CA ARG A 187 -9.15 -8.81 -0.04
C ARG A 187 -8.28 -7.87 0.77
N ALA A 188 -8.08 -6.64 0.31
CA ALA A 188 -7.31 -5.62 1.00
C ALA A 188 -7.85 -5.36 2.40
N ASP A 189 -9.17 -5.20 2.54
CA ASP A 189 -9.84 -5.00 3.83
C ASP A 189 -9.63 -6.20 4.77
N ILE A 190 -9.83 -7.43 4.26
CA ILE A 190 -9.64 -8.66 5.05
C ILE A 190 -8.21 -8.77 5.59
N TYR A 191 -7.21 -8.48 4.76
CA TYR A 191 -5.80 -8.46 5.16
C TYR A 191 -5.50 -7.33 6.15
N ALA A 192 -6.04 -6.14 5.92
CA ALA A 192 -5.80 -4.96 6.74
C ALA A 192 -6.33 -5.12 8.17
N GLU A 193 -7.53 -5.68 8.32
CA GLU A 193 -8.12 -5.98 9.63
C GLU A 193 -7.34 -7.00 10.45
N ARG A 194 -6.49 -7.80 9.78
CA ARG A 194 -5.70 -8.88 10.39
C ARG A 194 -4.20 -8.56 10.45
N GLY A 195 -3.80 -7.35 10.10
CA GLY A 195 -2.42 -6.88 10.24
C GLY A 195 -1.45 -7.28 9.14
N PHE A 196 -1.92 -7.84 8.02
CA PHE A 196 -1.07 -8.24 6.89
C PHE A 196 -0.79 -7.07 5.95
N TRP A 197 0.04 -6.11 6.38
CA TRP A 197 0.33 -4.85 5.65
C TRP A 197 0.72 -5.09 4.19
N TYR A 198 1.67 -5.98 3.92
CA TYR A 198 2.19 -6.18 2.57
C TYR A 198 1.19 -6.87 1.64
N ASN A 199 0.33 -7.74 2.18
CA ASN A 199 -0.79 -8.29 1.40
C ASN A 199 -1.82 -7.20 1.11
N ALA A 200 -2.26 -6.49 2.16
CA ALA A 200 -3.30 -5.47 2.06
C ALA A 200 -2.90 -4.36 1.08
N PHE A 201 -1.73 -3.74 1.29
CA PHE A 201 -1.23 -2.68 0.42
C PHE A 201 -0.90 -3.20 -0.98
N GLY A 202 -0.42 -4.44 -1.09
CA GLY A 202 -0.16 -5.13 -2.36
C GLY A 202 -1.38 -5.21 -3.28
N GLU A 203 -2.56 -5.53 -2.74
CA GLU A 203 -3.82 -5.54 -3.51
C GLU A 203 -4.15 -4.15 -4.08
N VAL A 204 -3.79 -3.08 -3.36
CA VAL A 204 -4.10 -1.69 -3.74
C VAL A 204 -3.12 -1.15 -4.77
N VAL A 205 -1.81 -1.37 -4.57
CA VAL A 205 -0.78 -0.85 -5.46
C VAL A 205 -0.67 -1.67 -6.76
N GLY A 206 -1.14 -2.91 -6.76
CA GLY A 206 -1.08 -3.82 -7.91
C GLY A 206 -2.26 -3.70 -8.89
N CYS A 207 -3.35 -2.99 -8.52
CA CYS A 207 -4.59 -2.95 -9.30
C CYS A 207 -5.11 -1.52 -9.52
N GLY A 208 -5.47 -1.18 -10.77
CA GLY A 208 -6.40 -0.10 -11.12
C GLY A 208 -5.91 1.35 -10.92
N ASP A 209 -6.63 2.29 -11.56
CA ASP A 209 -6.52 3.74 -11.31
C ASP A 209 -7.92 4.38 -11.21
N ASP A 210 -8.91 3.59 -10.77
CA ASP A 210 -10.25 4.13 -10.55
C ASP A 210 -10.35 4.90 -9.21
N ALA A 211 -11.44 5.62 -9.03
CA ALA A 211 -11.66 6.44 -7.84
C ALA A 211 -11.63 5.64 -6.52
N ARG A 212 -12.02 4.36 -6.55
CA ARG A 212 -12.04 3.49 -5.36
C ARG A 212 -10.63 3.06 -4.98
N HIS A 213 -9.81 2.64 -5.94
CA HIS A 213 -8.41 2.28 -5.71
C HIS A 213 -7.62 3.47 -5.16
N ARG A 214 -7.85 4.67 -5.71
CA ARG A 214 -7.23 5.90 -5.18
C ARG A 214 -7.68 6.19 -3.75
N ALA A 215 -8.98 6.08 -3.44
CA ALA A 215 -9.49 6.29 -2.09
C ALA A 215 -8.87 5.30 -1.09
N LEU A 216 -8.72 4.04 -1.49
CA LEU A 216 -8.09 3.01 -0.70
C LEU A 216 -6.59 3.29 -0.47
N MET A 217 -5.86 3.66 -1.52
CA MET A 217 -4.46 4.07 -1.43
C MET A 217 -4.26 5.21 -0.43
N ARG A 218 -5.11 6.24 -0.51
CA ARG A 218 -5.11 7.35 0.43
C ARG A 218 -5.35 6.89 1.86
N ASN A 219 -6.31 5.99 2.09
CA ASN A 219 -6.61 5.50 3.43
C ASN A 219 -5.43 4.74 4.02
N PHE A 220 -4.80 3.82 3.27
CA PHE A 220 -3.61 3.12 3.72
C PHE A 220 -2.45 4.08 4.06
N LEU A 221 -2.16 5.06 3.20
CA LEU A 221 -1.12 6.05 3.48
C LEU A 221 -1.46 6.92 4.70
N THR A 222 -2.74 7.26 4.88
CA THR A 222 -3.21 8.01 6.05
C THR A 222 -3.02 7.20 7.32
N ASP A 223 -3.37 5.92 7.30
CA ASP A 223 -3.19 5.02 8.45
C ASP A 223 -1.72 4.77 8.76
N LEU A 224 -0.88 4.58 7.74
CA LEU A 224 0.56 4.49 7.92
C LEU A 224 1.09 5.74 8.61
N ALA A 225 0.72 6.93 8.14
CA ALA A 225 1.15 8.18 8.77
C ALA A 225 0.69 8.28 10.25
N LYS A 226 -0.52 7.84 10.58
CA LYS A 226 -1.00 7.80 11.98
C LYS A 226 -0.20 6.82 12.82
N ILE A 227 0.09 5.63 12.30
CA ILE A 227 0.87 4.59 12.99
C ILE A 227 2.26 5.11 13.31
N GLU A 228 2.93 5.68 12.31
CA GLU A 228 4.27 6.27 12.47
C GLU A 228 4.28 7.43 13.49
N ALA A 229 3.22 8.26 13.52
CA ALA A 229 3.08 9.35 14.49
C ALA A 229 2.74 8.88 15.91
N SER A 230 2.07 7.73 16.06
CA SER A 230 1.72 7.15 17.37
C SER A 230 2.94 6.57 18.09
N GLY A 231 4.01 6.34 17.33
CA GLY A 231 5.31 5.94 17.79
C GLY A 231 5.97 6.89 18.78
N LYS A 232 7.04 6.41 19.41
CA LYS A 232 7.93 7.25 20.23
C LYS A 232 9.25 7.55 19.51
N SER A 233 9.49 6.99 18.33
CA SER A 233 10.72 7.22 17.59
C SER A 233 10.68 8.57 16.87
N LYS A 234 11.81 9.27 16.89
CA LYS A 234 12.03 10.45 16.05
C LYS A 234 11.95 10.09 14.56
N ASP A 235 12.37 8.88 14.20
CA ASP A 235 12.36 8.41 12.81
C ASP A 235 10.93 8.14 12.33
N GLY A 236 10.09 7.54 13.17
CA GLY A 236 8.65 7.37 12.93
C GLY A 236 7.95 8.72 12.74
N SER A 237 8.16 9.68 13.64
CA SER A 237 7.61 11.03 13.48
C SER A 237 8.02 11.71 12.16
N GLN A 238 9.29 11.59 11.76
CA GLN A 238 9.75 12.13 10.48
C GLN A 238 9.16 11.39 9.28
N LYS A 239 8.98 10.07 9.37
CA LYS A 239 8.35 9.28 8.31
C LYS A 239 6.88 9.65 8.15
N SER A 240 6.16 9.84 9.26
CA SER A 240 4.79 10.35 9.25
C SER A 240 4.68 11.67 8.47
N GLU A 241 5.54 12.64 8.78
CA GLU A 241 5.59 13.93 8.05
C GLU A 241 5.85 13.74 6.55
N ARG A 242 6.78 12.85 6.17
CA ARG A 242 7.05 12.54 4.76
C ARG A 242 5.83 11.92 4.07
N ILE A 243 5.12 11.01 4.74
CA ILE A 243 3.90 10.40 4.17
C ILE A 243 2.79 11.44 4.00
N GLN A 244 2.63 12.38 4.94
CA GLN A 244 1.70 13.50 4.78
C GLN A 244 2.04 14.38 3.56
N GLN A 245 3.33 14.63 3.33
CA GLN A 245 3.76 15.34 2.11
C GLN A 245 3.46 14.53 0.83
N ILE A 246 3.62 13.20 0.86
CA ILE A 246 3.29 12.31 -0.26
C ILE A 246 1.80 12.38 -0.58
N LEU A 247 0.94 12.33 0.46
CA LEU A 247 -0.51 12.48 0.32
C LEU A 247 -0.87 13.81 -0.35
N ASP A 248 -0.22 14.91 0.06
CA ASP A 248 -0.42 16.22 -0.56
C ASP A 248 0.02 16.26 -2.03
N ILE A 249 1.16 15.66 -2.36
CA ILE A 249 1.71 15.65 -3.72
C ILE A 249 0.83 14.82 -4.64
N GLU A 250 0.56 13.56 -4.28
CA GLU A 250 -0.17 12.64 -5.15
C GLU A 250 -1.62 13.08 -5.35
N TRP A 251 -2.21 13.76 -4.38
CA TRP A 251 -3.60 14.18 -4.50
C TRP A 251 -3.82 15.59 -5.04
N LYS A 252 -2.84 16.49 -4.96
CA LYS A 252 -2.89 17.74 -5.72
C LYS A 252 -2.88 17.51 -7.23
N LYS A 253 -2.19 16.46 -7.72
CA LYS A 253 -2.21 16.06 -9.14
C LYS A 253 -3.62 15.75 -9.65
N LEU A 254 -4.54 15.33 -8.78
CA LEU A 254 -5.90 14.93 -9.16
C LEU A 254 -6.90 16.10 -9.22
N VAL A 255 -6.57 17.25 -8.62
CA VAL A 255 -7.49 18.41 -8.54
C VAL A 255 -7.25 19.42 -9.66
N CYS A 256 -6.07 19.39 -10.30
CA CYS A 256 -5.66 20.38 -11.30
C CYS A 256 -5.76 19.90 -12.77
N ASN A 257 -6.46 18.79 -13.03
CA ASN A 257 -6.75 18.29 -14.39
C ASN A 257 -8.21 18.52 -14.78
#